data_AF-A0A8C9PK67-F1
#
_entry.id   AF-A0A8C9PK67-F1
#
_cell.length_a   1.000
_cell.length_b   1.000
_cell.length_c   1.000
_cell.angle_alpha   90.00
_cell.angle_beta   90.00
_cell.angle_gamma   90.00
#
_symmetry.space_group_name_H-M   'P 1'
#
loop_
_entity.id
_entity.type
_entity.pdbx_description
1 polymer ?
#
loop_
_entity_poly.entity_id
_entity_poly.type
_entity_poly.pdbx_seq_one_letter_code
_entity_poly.pdbx_strand_id
1 'polypeptide(L)'
;VSQHLIRPLMGMSLALQCHVKELSTLLRMKDLEIQDYQESGAMLSRGRLKTEPFEENAFLEQFMVEKLPEACRVGNGRPFVMHLQSLYVAVTKQEVQMGQKHQDTGDAHTSSCTSLQATDNQLPSQPEQPVSSAPALSVLEKEPLDTSGPMQRTQLSKVKRKKPRGLFS
;
A
#
# COMPACT_ATOMS: atom_id res chain seq x y z
N VAL A 1 5.41 -3.93 -37.40
CA VAL A 1 4.21 -3.62 -36.56
C VAL A 1 4.26 -4.31 -35.20
N SER A 2 4.52 -5.63 -35.10
CA SER A 2 4.50 -6.35 -33.81
C SER A 2 5.47 -5.81 -32.75
N GLN A 3 6.74 -5.57 -33.11
CA GLN A 3 7.80 -5.17 -32.17
C GLN A 3 7.68 -3.73 -31.62
N HIS A 4 7.14 -2.79 -32.38
CA HIS A 4 7.12 -1.37 -32.01
C HIS A 4 5.73 -0.87 -31.64
N LEU A 5 4.68 -1.69 -31.76
CA LEU A 5 3.32 -1.28 -31.44
C LEU A 5 2.62 -2.36 -30.62
N ILE A 6 2.41 -3.55 -31.18
CA ILE A 6 1.55 -4.55 -30.55
C ILE A 6 2.13 -5.02 -29.21
N ARG A 7 3.39 -5.48 -29.18
CA ARG A 7 4.01 -5.97 -27.92
C ARG A 7 4.14 -4.86 -26.87
N PRO A 8 4.67 -3.67 -27.20
CA PRO A 8 4.77 -2.61 -26.20
C PRO A 8 3.41 -2.15 -25.68
N LEU A 9 2.40 -1.94 -26.54
CA LEU A 9 1.08 -1.49 -26.09
C LEU A 9 0.37 -2.54 -25.22
N MET A 10 0.57 -3.83 -25.51
CA MET A 10 0.08 -4.92 -24.66
C MET A 10 0.79 -4.91 -23.30
N GLY A 11 2.13 -4.78 -23.28
CA GLY A 11 2.90 -4.65 -22.05
C GLY A 11 2.49 -3.43 -21.20
N MET A 12 2.25 -2.29 -21.86
CA MET A 12 1.74 -1.08 -21.19
C MET A 12 0.36 -1.30 -20.58
N SER A 13 -0.54 -1.99 -21.30
CA SER A 13 -1.89 -2.28 -20.79
C SER A 13 -1.83 -3.16 -19.54
N LEU A 14 -0.95 -4.17 -19.53
CA LEU A 14 -0.71 -5.01 -18.35
C LEU A 14 -0.14 -4.20 -17.18
N ALA A 15 0.86 -3.35 -17.44
CA ALA A 15 1.47 -2.51 -16.41
C ALA A 15 0.45 -1.53 -15.79
N LEU A 16 -0.37 -0.88 -16.61
CA LEU A 16 -1.44 0.00 -16.15
C LEU A 16 -2.49 -0.76 -15.34
N GLN A 17 -2.84 -1.98 -15.74
CA GLN A 17 -3.75 -2.81 -14.95
C GLN A 17 -3.18 -3.17 -13.57
N CYS A 18 -1.87 -3.43 -13.47
CA CYS A 18 -1.21 -3.61 -12.18
C CYS A 18 -1.29 -2.34 -11.33
N HIS A 19 -1.01 -1.17 -11.90
CA HIS A 19 -1.15 0.10 -11.17
C HIS A 19 -2.57 0.31 -10.64
N VAL A 20 -3.61 0.00 -11.43
CA VAL A 20 -5.00 0.10 -10.96
C VAL A 20 -5.22 -0.77 -9.73
N LYS A 21 -4.75 -2.03 -9.73
CA LYS A 21 -4.88 -2.94 -8.58
C LYS A 21 -4.13 -2.45 -7.34
N GLU A 22 -2.91 -1.92 -7.52
CA GLU A 22 -2.12 -1.34 -6.43
C GLU A 22 -2.83 -0.12 -5.82
N LEU A 23 -3.36 0.78 -6.65
CA LEU A 23 -4.12 1.93 -6.20
C LEU A 23 -5.43 1.54 -5.51
N SER A 24 -6.17 0.55 -6.04
CA SER A 24 -7.36 -0.01 -5.39
C SER A 24 -7.04 -0.55 -4.00
N THR A 25 -5.90 -1.24 -3.86
CA THR A 25 -5.44 -1.75 -2.56
C THR A 25 -5.11 -0.61 -1.60
N LEU A 26 -4.40 0.42 -2.08
CA LEU A 26 -4.04 1.58 -1.27
C LEU A 26 -5.28 2.36 -0.80
N LEU A 27 -6.30 2.50 -1.65
CA LEU A 27 -7.56 3.14 -1.30
C LEU A 27 -8.29 2.37 -0.20
N ARG A 28 -8.37 1.03 -0.30
CA ARG A 28 -8.95 0.20 0.78
C ARG A 28 -8.17 0.33 2.09
N MET A 29 -6.84 0.40 2.03
CA MET A 29 -6.03 0.64 3.23
C MET A 29 -6.33 2.01 3.86
N LYS A 30 -6.59 3.03 3.04
CA LYS A 30 -6.97 4.36 3.53
C LYS A 30 -8.37 4.38 4.13
N ASP A 31 -9.32 3.61 3.58
CA ASP A 31 -10.65 3.48 4.19
C ASP A 31 -10.60 2.81 5.55
N LEU A 32 -9.76 1.78 5.72
CA LEU A 32 -9.52 1.16 7.03
C LEU A 32 -8.92 2.14 8.05
N GLU A 33 -7.96 2.95 7.62
CA GLU A 33 -7.37 4.01 8.47
C GLU A 33 -8.44 5.05 8.87
N ILE A 34 -9.28 5.48 7.93
CA ILE A 34 -10.39 6.42 8.21
C ILE A 34 -11.40 5.81 9.18
N GLN A 35 -11.70 4.52 9.02
CA GLN A 35 -12.60 3.78 9.91
C GLN A 35 -12.03 3.70 11.33
N ASP A 36 -10.74 3.37 11.49
CA ASP A 36 -10.06 3.31 12.80
C ASP A 36 -10.12 4.65 13.54
N TYR A 37 -9.94 5.77 12.83
CA TYR A 37 -10.13 7.09 13.41
C TYR A 37 -11.56 7.32 13.92
N GLN A 38 -12.57 6.89 13.17
CA GLN A 38 -13.98 7.02 13.57
C GLN A 38 -14.31 6.13 14.77
N GLU A 39 -13.81 4.89 14.80
CA GLU A 39 -13.97 3.95 15.91
C GLU A 39 -13.29 4.45 17.19
N SER A 40 -12.17 5.16 17.03
CA SER A 40 -11.47 5.86 18.12
C SER A 40 -12.17 7.15 18.59
N GLY A 41 -13.32 7.51 17.99
CA GLY A 41 -14.12 8.67 18.36
C GLY A 41 -13.68 9.99 17.71
N ALA A 42 -12.77 9.96 16.73
CA ALA A 42 -12.43 11.15 15.97
C ALA A 42 -13.61 11.57 15.07
N MET A 43 -13.90 12.87 15.05
CA MET A 43 -14.94 13.45 14.19
C MET A 43 -14.34 14.46 13.21
N LEU A 44 -14.83 14.44 11.98
CA LEU A 44 -14.48 15.40 10.94
C LEU A 44 -14.98 16.80 11.32
N SER A 45 -14.06 17.77 11.38
CA SER A 45 -14.42 19.18 11.59
C SER A 45 -15.14 19.81 10.39
N ARG A 46 -14.92 19.27 9.19
CA ARG A 46 -15.49 19.74 7.92
C ARG A 46 -16.18 18.58 7.20
N GLY A 47 -17.50 18.49 7.29
CA GLY A 47 -18.28 17.39 6.72
C GLY A 47 -18.08 17.15 5.22
N ARG A 48 -17.81 18.21 4.44
CA ARG A 48 -17.54 18.10 2.98
C ARG A 48 -16.28 17.31 2.61
N LEU A 49 -15.42 17.01 3.58
CA LEU A 49 -14.20 16.21 3.37
C LEU A 49 -14.48 14.71 3.52
N LYS A 50 -15.66 14.33 4.01
CA LYS A 50 -16.04 12.92 4.09
C LYS A 50 -16.11 12.35 2.67
N THR A 51 -15.45 11.21 2.48
CA THR A 51 -15.54 10.40 1.27
C THR A 51 -16.39 9.16 1.56
N GLU A 52 -17.02 8.62 0.53
CA GLU A 52 -17.62 7.29 0.59
C GLU A 52 -16.51 6.23 0.50
N PRO A 53 -16.66 5.05 1.15
CA PRO A 53 -15.70 3.97 1.04
C PRO A 53 -15.48 3.55 -0.42
N PHE A 54 -14.23 3.28 -0.79
CA PHE A 54 -13.89 2.87 -2.13
C PHE A 54 -14.36 1.43 -2.42
N GLU A 55 -15.20 1.30 -3.45
CA GLU A 55 -15.64 0.01 -3.99
C GLU A 55 -15.22 -0.09 -5.47
N GLU A 56 -14.49 -1.15 -5.79
CA GLU A 56 -13.79 -1.29 -7.07
C GLU A 56 -14.75 -1.59 -8.22
N ASN A 57 -15.77 -2.42 -8.00
CA ASN A 57 -16.70 -2.81 -9.06
C ASN A 57 -17.59 -1.62 -9.46
N ALA A 58 -18.14 -0.89 -8.49
CA ALA A 58 -18.93 0.31 -8.68
C ALA A 58 -18.10 1.40 -9.38
N PHE A 59 -16.83 1.58 -8.99
CA PHE A 59 -15.94 2.49 -9.70
C PHE A 59 -15.74 2.08 -11.16
N LEU A 60 -15.49 0.80 -11.44
CA LEU A 60 -15.30 0.28 -12.79
C LEU A 60 -16.57 0.41 -13.63
N GLU A 61 -17.73 0.02 -13.10
CA GLU A 61 -19.02 0.16 -13.77
C GLU A 61 -19.30 1.62 -14.15
N GLN A 62 -19.09 2.54 -13.21
CA GLN A 62 -19.23 3.98 -13.44
C GLN A 62 -18.23 4.49 -14.49
N PHE A 63 -16.98 4.05 -14.42
CA PHE A 63 -15.95 4.44 -15.37
C PHE A 63 -16.29 3.98 -16.79
N MET A 64 -16.77 2.74 -16.95
CA MET A 64 -17.15 2.14 -18.24
C MET A 64 -18.28 2.91 -18.92
N VAL A 65 -19.23 3.43 -18.14
CA VAL A 65 -20.38 4.18 -18.68
C VAL A 65 -20.01 5.64 -18.95
N GLU A 66 -19.37 6.32 -17.99
CA GLU A 66 -19.22 7.77 -18.05
C GLU A 66 -17.91 8.27 -18.63
N LYS A 67 -16.81 7.54 -18.41
CA LYS A 67 -15.46 8.03 -18.69
C LYS A 67 -14.81 7.33 -19.86
N LEU A 68 -15.11 6.05 -20.07
CA LEU A 68 -14.51 5.22 -21.12
C LEU A 68 -14.64 5.83 -22.54
N PRO A 69 -15.80 6.38 -22.97
CA PRO A 69 -15.94 6.90 -24.33
C PRO A 69 -14.94 8.01 -24.66
N GLU A 70 -14.64 8.88 -23.69
CA GLU A 70 -13.66 9.95 -23.85
C GLU A 70 -12.23 9.45 -23.57
N ALA A 71 -12.04 8.59 -22.58
CA ALA A 71 -10.73 8.07 -22.19
C ALA A 71 -10.07 7.23 -23.30
N CYS A 72 -10.85 6.48 -24.08
CA CYS A 72 -10.35 5.65 -25.18
C CYS A 72 -10.26 6.39 -26.52
N ARG A 73 -10.54 7.70 -26.56
CA ARG A 73 -10.51 8.48 -27.80
C ARG A 73 -9.06 8.73 -28.25
N VAL A 74 -8.60 7.92 -29.21
CA VAL A 74 -7.23 8.01 -29.76
C VAL A 74 -7.00 9.29 -30.56
N GLY A 75 -8.02 9.77 -31.27
CA GLY A 75 -7.93 10.98 -32.11
C GLY A 75 -6.75 10.91 -33.08
N ASN A 76 -5.83 11.87 -32.99
CA ASN A 76 -4.62 11.95 -33.82
C ASN A 76 -3.35 11.41 -33.12
N GLY A 77 -3.49 10.69 -31.99
CA GLY A 77 -2.38 10.11 -31.27
C GLY A 77 -1.57 11.08 -30.39
N ARG A 78 -1.87 12.39 -30.39
CA ARG A 78 -1.21 13.34 -29.48
C ARG A 78 -1.32 12.96 -27.98
N PRO A 79 -2.48 12.49 -27.48
CA PRO A 79 -2.59 12.09 -26.07
C PRO A 79 -1.61 10.97 -25.70
N PHE A 80 -1.36 10.03 -26.60
CA PHE A 80 -0.37 8.98 -26.39
C PHE A 80 1.04 9.57 -26.23
N VAL A 81 1.45 10.47 -27.12
CA VAL A 81 2.77 11.10 -27.07
C VAL A 81 2.94 11.95 -25.81
N MET A 82 1.89 12.64 -25.37
CA MET A 82 1.92 13.51 -24.18
C MET A 82 1.93 12.74 -22.87
N HIS A 83 1.16 11.65 -22.74
CA HIS A 83 0.91 11.00 -21.46
C HIS A 83 1.53 9.62 -21.30
N LEU A 84 1.71 8.88 -22.40
CA LEU A 84 2.09 7.46 -22.37
C LEU A 84 3.49 7.19 -22.93
N GLN A 85 4.14 8.17 -23.55
CA GLN A 85 5.47 8.00 -24.17
C GLN A 85 6.53 7.51 -23.19
N SER A 86 6.54 8.02 -21.95
CA SER A 86 7.51 7.56 -20.94
C SER A 86 7.33 6.09 -20.61
N LEU A 87 6.08 5.63 -20.45
CA LEU A 87 5.77 4.23 -20.17
C LEU A 87 6.10 3.35 -21.38
N TYR A 88 5.80 3.80 -22.60
CA TYR A 88 6.19 3.10 -23.83
C TYR A 88 7.71 2.90 -23.92
N VAL A 89 8.50 3.95 -23.63
CA VAL A 89 9.97 3.87 -23.63
C VAL A 89 10.48 2.92 -22.54
N ALA A 90 9.85 2.90 -21.37
CA ALA A 90 10.21 1.96 -20.29
C ALA A 90 9.92 0.50 -20.70
N VAL A 91 8.73 0.21 -21.23
CA VAL A 91 8.32 -1.14 -21.66
C VAL A 91 9.20 -1.63 -22.81
N THR A 92 9.44 -0.81 -23.83
CA THR A 92 10.31 -1.20 -24.96
C THR A 92 11.75 -1.46 -24.54
N LYS A 93 12.30 -0.68 -23.60
CA LYS A 93 13.63 -0.95 -23.02
C LYS A 93 13.66 -2.28 -22.27
N GLN A 94 12.62 -2.59 -21.51
CA GLN A 94 12.51 -3.84 -20.77
C GLN A 94 12.42 -5.05 -21.70
N GLU A 95 11.64 -4.96 -22.78
CA GLU A 95 11.53 -6.02 -23.80
C GLU A 95 12.88 -6.33 -24.47
N VAL A 96 13.66 -5.29 -24.81
CA VAL A 96 15.00 -5.47 -25.41
C VAL A 96 15.97 -6.15 -24.44
N GLN A 97 15.97 -5.74 -23.17
CA GLN A 97 16.81 -6.35 -22.14
C GLN A 97 16.46 -7.83 -21.91
N MET A 98 15.18 -8.16 -21.92
CA MET A 98 14.74 -9.55 -21.77
C MET A 98 15.12 -10.40 -22.99
N GLY A 99 15.01 -9.85 -24.20
CA GLY A 99 15.47 -10.52 -25.42
C GLY A 99 16.97 -10.83 -25.42
N GLN A 100 17.80 -9.89 -24.94
CA GLN A 100 19.25 -10.09 -24.84
C GLN A 100 19.64 -11.13 -23.80
N LYS A 101 19.00 -11.13 -22.62
CA LYS A 101 19.26 -12.11 -21.56
C LYS A 101 19.00 -13.56 -22.00
N HIS A 102 18.00 -13.77 -22.86
CA HIS A 102 17.72 -15.09 -23.44
C HIS A 102 18.73 -15.52 -24.51
N GLN A 103 19.39 -14.57 -25.18
CA GLN A 103 20.36 -14.84 -26.24
C GLN A 103 21.78 -15.11 -25.67
N ASP A 104 22.12 -14.48 -24.55
CA ASP A 104 23.42 -14.64 -23.86
C ASP A 104 23.52 -15.94 -23.02
N THR A 105 22.44 -16.72 -22.94
CA THR A 105 22.40 -18.04 -22.26
C THR A 105 22.53 -19.21 -23.28
N GLY A 106 22.89 -18.92 -24.53
CA GLY A 106 22.93 -19.91 -25.62
C GLY A 106 24.26 -20.67 -25.78
N ASP A 107 25.39 -20.15 -25.30
CA ASP A 107 26.72 -20.72 -25.56
C ASP A 107 27.51 -21.03 -24.28
N ALA A 108 26.85 -21.63 -23.30
CA ALA A 108 27.52 -22.21 -22.14
C ALA A 108 26.92 -23.57 -21.79
N HIS A 109 27.62 -24.62 -22.24
CA HIS A 109 27.54 -26.02 -21.80
C HIS A 109 26.44 -26.91 -22.39
N THR A 110 26.79 -27.51 -23.51
CA THR A 110 26.66 -28.96 -23.70
C THR A 110 27.23 -29.67 -22.46
N SER A 111 26.38 -30.24 -21.58
CA SER A 111 26.64 -31.53 -20.90
C SER A 111 25.52 -31.92 -19.92
N SER A 112 24.93 -33.07 -20.22
CA SER A 112 24.24 -34.01 -19.33
C SER A 112 22.82 -33.70 -18.85
N CYS A 113 21.84 -34.04 -19.69
CA CYS A 113 20.63 -34.69 -19.22
C CYS A 113 20.97 -36.12 -18.79
N THR A 114 20.81 -36.43 -17.51
CA THR A 114 20.43 -37.78 -17.06
C THR A 114 19.38 -37.69 -15.96
N SER A 115 18.15 -37.90 -16.41
CA SER A 115 17.02 -38.51 -15.71
C SER A 115 17.38 -39.31 -14.45
N LEU A 116 16.64 -39.10 -13.35
CA LEU A 116 16.02 -40.19 -12.59
C LEU A 116 14.64 -39.77 -12.07
N GLN A 117 13.64 -40.53 -12.51
CA GLN A 117 12.27 -40.57 -12.02
C GLN A 117 12.19 -41.30 -10.67
N ALA A 118 11.02 -41.10 -10.00
CA ALA A 118 10.35 -42.02 -9.09
C ALA A 118 10.95 -42.09 -7.66
N THR A 119 10.22 -42.09 -6.54
CA THR A 119 8.83 -42.48 -6.27
C THR A 119 8.43 -41.90 -4.89
N ASP A 120 7.16 -41.51 -4.76
CA ASP A 120 6.24 -41.60 -3.62
C ASP A 120 6.79 -41.87 -2.20
N ASN A 121 6.30 -41.12 -1.18
CA ASN A 121 5.51 -41.66 -0.06
C ASN A 121 5.32 -40.67 1.11
N GLN A 122 4.03 -40.37 1.36
CA GLN A 122 3.33 -40.23 2.64
C GLN A 122 3.57 -39.07 3.63
N LEU A 123 2.50 -38.28 3.80
CA LEU A 123 2.06 -37.59 5.02
C LEU A 123 0.82 -38.36 5.57
N PRO A 124 0.66 -38.62 6.89
CA PRO A 124 -0.23 -37.80 7.76
C PRO A 124 0.29 -37.71 9.23
N SER A 125 0.13 -36.63 10.02
CA SER A 125 -1.05 -36.29 10.86
C SER A 125 -0.58 -35.21 11.89
N GLN A 126 -1.09 -33.97 11.89
CA GLN A 126 -2.06 -33.34 12.83
C GLN A 126 -1.59 -33.02 14.29
N PRO A 127 -2.20 -32.00 14.97
CA PRO A 127 -1.56 -31.02 15.85
C PRO A 127 -1.96 -31.11 17.33
N GLU A 128 -1.23 -30.46 18.24
CA GLU A 128 -1.67 -30.28 19.64
C GLU A 128 -1.40 -28.86 20.20
N GLN A 129 -2.49 -28.27 20.73
CA GLN A 129 -2.61 -27.17 21.69
C GLN A 129 -3.84 -27.55 22.56
N PRO A 130 -4.24 -26.83 23.65
CA PRO A 130 -3.55 -25.94 24.60
C PRO A 130 -3.92 -26.28 26.07
N VAL A 131 -3.33 -25.63 27.10
CA VAL A 131 -4.03 -25.43 28.39
C VAL A 131 -3.73 -24.06 29.03
N SER A 132 -4.83 -23.43 29.42
CA SER A 132 -5.06 -22.16 30.12
C SER A 132 -4.64 -22.18 31.60
N SER A 133 -4.22 -21.03 32.16
CA SER A 133 -4.97 -20.28 33.21
C SER A 133 -4.10 -19.22 33.93
N ALA A 134 -4.64 -18.00 34.03
CA ALA A 134 -4.29 -16.94 35.00
C ALA A 134 -5.00 -17.23 36.37
N PRO A 135 -4.85 -16.50 37.51
CA PRO A 135 -4.80 -15.03 37.61
C PRO A 135 -4.02 -14.37 38.80
N ALA A 136 -4.02 -13.03 38.77
CA ALA A 136 -4.14 -12.04 39.86
C ALA A 136 -2.95 -11.60 40.76
N LEU A 137 -2.66 -10.29 40.63
CA LEU A 137 -2.50 -9.25 41.65
C LEU A 137 -1.30 -9.27 42.63
N SER A 138 -0.60 -8.13 42.65
CA SER A 138 -0.30 -7.28 43.84
C SER A 138 1.18 -6.90 44.03
N VAL A 139 1.41 -5.57 44.04
CA VAL A 139 2.02 -4.84 45.19
C VAL A 139 3.55 -4.63 45.26
N LEU A 140 3.85 -3.33 45.42
CA LEU A 140 4.90 -2.62 46.19
C LEU A 140 6.35 -2.47 45.70
N GLU A 141 6.64 -1.18 45.48
CA GLU A 141 7.73 -0.34 46.04
C GLU A 141 9.17 -0.84 46.08
N LYS A 142 10.07 0.06 45.65
CA LYS A 142 11.13 0.57 46.54
C LYS A 142 11.64 1.94 46.11
N GLU A 143 11.46 2.91 47.01
CA GLU A 143 12.24 4.15 47.17
C GLU A 143 13.67 3.80 47.68
N PRO A 144 14.64 4.75 47.69
CA PRO A 144 14.81 5.55 48.91
C PRO A 144 15.33 7.00 48.70
N LEU A 145 14.67 7.93 49.38
CA LEU A 145 15.08 8.87 50.43
C LEU A 145 16.44 9.56 50.31
N ASP A 146 16.43 10.90 50.22
CA ASP A 146 17.24 11.74 51.11
C ASP A 146 16.80 13.24 51.12
N THR A 147 16.13 13.61 52.23
CA THR A 147 16.55 14.63 53.21
C THR A 147 16.52 16.14 52.90
N SER A 148 15.56 16.82 53.57
CA SER A 148 15.64 18.14 54.28
C SER A 148 15.34 19.49 53.55
N GLY A 149 14.42 20.28 54.15
CA GLY A 149 13.98 21.65 53.75
C GLY A 149 14.88 22.81 54.26
N PRO A 150 14.43 24.09 54.43
CA PRO A 150 13.04 24.57 54.68
C PRO A 150 12.59 25.92 54.01
N MET A 151 11.31 26.27 54.23
CA MET A 151 10.66 27.61 54.24
C MET A 151 10.77 28.57 53.03
N GLN A 152 9.62 28.87 52.39
CA GLN A 152 8.98 30.21 52.46
C GLN A 152 7.62 30.24 51.75
N ARG A 153 6.64 30.82 52.45
CA ARG A 153 5.27 31.07 52.02
C ARG A 153 5.20 32.48 51.43
N THR A 154 4.92 32.61 50.14
CA THR A 154 4.55 33.93 49.56
C THR A 154 3.49 33.79 48.47
N GLN A 155 2.26 34.08 48.89
CA GLN A 155 1.19 34.85 48.25
C GLN A 155 0.82 34.67 46.75
N LEU A 156 -0.50 34.53 46.57
CA LEU A 156 -1.25 34.53 45.32
C LEU A 156 -0.94 35.73 44.41
N SER A 157 -0.69 35.45 43.13
CA SER A 157 -0.96 36.39 42.05
C SER A 157 -1.68 35.68 40.90
N LYS A 158 -2.89 36.14 40.59
CA LYS A 158 -3.73 35.63 39.51
C LYS A 158 -3.16 36.09 38.16
N VAL A 159 -2.58 35.17 37.39
CA VAL A 159 -2.16 35.45 36.00
C VAL A 159 -3.26 35.02 35.02
N LYS A 160 -3.73 36.01 34.25
CA LYS A 160 -4.73 35.95 33.19
C LYS A 160 -4.31 34.94 32.10
N ARG A 161 -5.09 33.85 31.91
CA ARG A 161 -4.89 32.88 30.83
C ARG A 161 -5.04 33.54 29.46
N LYS A 162 -3.99 33.51 28.64
CA LYS A 162 -4.06 33.80 27.19
C LYS A 162 -4.57 32.54 26.48
N LYS A 163 -5.57 32.70 25.59
CA LYS A 163 -6.09 31.62 24.75
C LYS A 163 -5.04 31.22 23.70
N PRO A 164 -4.81 29.93 23.42
CA PRO A 164 -3.98 29.53 22.29
C PRO A 164 -4.66 29.95 20.98
N ARG A 165 -3.93 30.67 20.12
CA ARG A 165 -4.35 30.88 18.72
C ARG A 165 -4.23 29.53 18.02
N GLY A 166 -5.29 29.13 17.33
CA GLY A 166 -5.34 27.89 16.56
C GLY A 166 -4.34 27.91 15.40
N LEU A 167 -3.88 26.71 15.04
CA LEU A 167 -2.80 26.45 14.07
C LEU A 167 -3.19 26.68 12.60
N PHE A 168 -4.29 27.40 12.35
CA PHE A 168 -4.69 27.78 11.00
C PHE A 168 -4.95 29.28 11.01
N SER A 169 -3.96 30.02 10.50
CA SER A 169 -4.08 31.42 10.06
C SER A 169 -4.04 31.43 8.53
#